data_AF-A0A7C2BKU5-F1
#
_entry.id   AF-A0A7C2BKU5-F1
#
_cell.length_a   1.000
_cell.length_b   1.000
_cell.length_c   1.000
_cell.angle_alpha   90.00
_cell.angle_beta   90.00
_cell.angle_gamma   90.00
#
_symmetry.space_group_name_H-M   'P 1'
#
loop_
_entity.id
_entity.type
_entity.pdbx_description
1 polymer ?
#
loop_
_entity_poly.entity_id
_entity_poly.type
_entity_poly.pdbx_seq_one_letter_code
_entity_poly.pdbx_strand_id
1 'polypeptide(L)'
;MGKPRELNLKISKITPEVMEELASLAEEKISSFLNENLPFKGDFSIIVSVEKVNDSLNIVLDVGVRGGFKDMVDYNEYIEKAIQYARKFLEEKLKEYSSEESADRTA
;
A
#
# COMPACT_ATOMS: atom_id res chain seq x y z
N MET A 1 17.57 2.05 -7.77
CA MET A 1 17.27 1.56 -6.41
C MET A 1 16.45 2.62 -5.70
N GLY A 2 15.13 2.42 -5.58
CA GLY A 2 14.26 3.31 -4.81
C GLY A 2 14.57 3.17 -3.32
N LYS A 3 14.72 4.30 -2.62
CA LYS A 3 14.93 4.29 -1.17
C LYS A 3 13.62 3.88 -0.47
N PRO A 4 13.63 2.92 0.47
CA PRO A 4 12.48 2.68 1.31
C PRO A 4 12.13 3.98 2.05
N ARG A 5 10.84 4.35 2.08
CA ARG A 5 10.33 5.51 2.81
C ARG A 5 9.56 5.00 4.01
N GLU A 6 10.15 5.14 5.20
CA GLU A 6 9.51 4.80 6.48
C GLU A 6 8.42 5.82 6.83
N LEU A 7 7.25 5.33 7.21
CA LEU A 7 6.15 6.09 7.79
C LEU A 7 6.19 5.89 9.32
N ASN A 8 6.73 6.87 10.05
CA ASN A 8 6.77 6.86 11.51
C ASN A 8 5.45 7.40 12.07
N LEU A 9 4.46 6.53 12.28
CA LEU A 9 3.20 6.86 12.93
C LEU A 9 3.17 6.24 14.33
N LYS A 10 2.99 7.06 15.38
CA LYS A 10 2.69 6.56 16.72
C LYS A 10 1.27 6.04 16.73
N ILE A 11 1.10 4.72 16.69
CA ILE A 11 -0.23 4.12 16.66
C ILE A 11 -0.34 3.10 17.81
N SER A 12 -0.82 3.62 18.94
CA SER A 12 -1.07 2.85 20.16
C SER A 12 -2.19 1.78 19.98
N LYS A 13 -2.98 1.86 18.91
CA LYS A 13 -4.16 1.00 18.63
C LYS A 13 -4.11 0.18 17.33
N ILE A 14 -2.95 -0.08 16.71
CA ILE A 14 -2.95 -1.07 15.60
C ILE A 14 -3.18 -2.47 16.17
N THR A 15 -4.40 -2.96 15.96
CA THR A 15 -4.77 -4.36 16.17
C THR A 15 -4.40 -5.18 14.95
N PRO A 16 -4.30 -6.53 15.08
CA PRO A 16 -4.15 -7.41 13.93
C PRO A 16 -5.23 -7.19 12.85
N GLU A 17 -6.46 -6.86 13.24
CA GLU A 17 -7.56 -6.59 12.30
C GLU A 17 -7.27 -5.34 11.45
N VAL A 18 -6.73 -4.28 12.07
CA VAL A 18 -6.32 -3.08 11.34
C VAL A 18 -5.16 -3.39 10.38
N MET A 19 -4.22 -4.25 10.77
CA MET A 19 -3.14 -4.66 9.86
C MET A 19 -3.67 -5.41 8.65
N GLU A 20 -4.63 -6.31 8.85
CA GLU A 20 -5.30 -7.07 7.79
C GLU A 20 -6.13 -6.16 6.88
N GLU A 21 -6.82 -5.17 7.44
CA GLU A 21 -7.56 -4.15 6.69
C GLU A 21 -6.61 -3.32 5.80
N LEU A 22 -5.47 -2.88 6.35
CA LEU A 22 -4.45 -2.15 5.59
C LEU A 22 -3.84 -3.01 4.48
N ALA A 23 -3.57 -4.28 4.76
CA ALA A 23 -3.04 -5.20 3.76
C ALA A 23 -4.04 -5.39 2.60
N SER A 24 -5.30 -5.65 2.94
CA SER A 24 -6.40 -5.82 1.98
C SER A 24 -6.62 -4.56 1.14
N LEU A 25 -6.61 -3.38 1.78
CA LEU A 25 -6.74 -2.10 1.10
C LEU A 25 -5.59 -1.87 0.11
N ALA A 26 -4.35 -2.16 0.51
CA ALA A 26 -3.20 -2.02 -0.36
C ALA A 26 -3.31 -2.91 -1.60
N GLU A 27 -3.64 -4.20 -1.41
CA GLU A 27 -3.82 -5.15 -2.49
C GLU A 27 -4.95 -4.74 -3.44
N GLU A 28 -6.10 -4.32 -2.90
CA GLU A 28 -7.25 -3.85 -3.67
C GLU A 28 -6.88 -2.65 -4.55
N LYS A 29 -6.18 -1.65 -3.99
CA LYS A 29 -5.84 -0.44 -4.75
C LYS A 29 -4.76 -0.68 -5.80
N ILE A 30 -3.78 -1.53 -5.52
CA ILE A 30 -2.77 -1.91 -6.52
C ILE A 30 -3.42 -2.70 -7.65
N SER A 31 -4.21 -3.73 -7.32
CA SER A 31 -4.87 -4.58 -8.31
C SER A 31 -5.85 -3.79 -9.19
N SER A 32 -6.66 -2.91 -8.61
CA SER A 32 -7.58 -2.04 -9.36
C SER A 32 -6.80 -1.14 -10.33
N PHE A 33 -5.74 -0.47 -9.85
CA PHE A 33 -4.93 0.39 -10.71
C PHE A 33 -4.32 -0.38 -11.88
N LEU A 34 -3.71 -1.54 -11.62
CA LEU A 34 -3.08 -2.35 -12.66
C LEU A 34 -4.10 -2.89 -13.67
N ASN A 35 -5.26 -3.36 -13.21
CA ASN A 35 -6.33 -3.83 -14.09
C ASN A 35 -6.86 -2.74 -15.03
N GLU A 36 -6.96 -1.49 -14.55
CA GLU A 36 -7.49 -0.38 -15.34
C GLU A 36 -6.45 0.25 -16.27
N ASN A 37 -5.18 0.23 -15.90
CA ASN A 37 -4.15 1.04 -16.57
C ASN A 37 -3.16 0.20 -17.39
N LEU A 38 -3.04 -1.11 -17.16
CA LEU A 38 -2.13 -1.93 -17.95
C LEU A 38 -2.60 -1.98 -19.42
N PRO A 39 -1.72 -1.67 -20.39
CA PRO A 39 -2.09 -1.58 -21.81
C PRO A 39 -2.48 -2.93 -22.43
N PHE A 40 -2.09 -4.03 -21.78
CA PHE A 40 -2.44 -5.39 -22.15
C PHE A 40 -2.85 -6.16 -20.90
N LYS A 41 -3.76 -7.12 -21.05
CA LYS A 41 -4.09 -8.09 -19.99
C LYS A 41 -2.85 -8.95 -19.71
N GLY A 42 -1.99 -8.46 -18.83
CA GLY A 42 -0.86 -9.19 -18.27
C GLY A 42 -1.23 -9.72 -16.90
N ASP A 43 -0.60 -10.82 -16.51
CA ASP A 43 -0.73 -11.34 -15.16
C ASP A 43 0.11 -10.49 -14.21
N PHE A 44 -0.40 -10.28 -13.00
CA PHE A 44 0.35 -9.63 -11.94
C PHE A 44 0.22 -10.39 -10.63
N SER A 45 1.25 -10.26 -9.80
CA SER A 45 1.31 -10.80 -8.44
C SER A 45 1.54 -9.64 -7.49
N ILE A 46 0.78 -9.60 -6.40
CA ILE A 46 0.91 -8.58 -5.37
C ILE A 46 1.15 -9.33 -4.06
N ILE A 47 2.18 -8.93 -3.32
CA ILE A 47 2.46 -9.41 -1.98
C ILE A 47 2.50 -8.18 -1.08
N VAL A 48 1.64 -8.19 -0.07
CA VAL A 48 1.58 -7.16 0.96
C VAL A 48 1.97 -7.77 2.29
N SER A 49 2.99 -7.21 2.93
CA SER A 49 3.34 -7.54 4.32
C SER A 49 3.13 -6.31 5.20
N VAL A 50 2.42 -6.49 6.30
CA VAL A 50 2.19 -5.46 7.31
C VAL A 50 2.71 -6.01 8.63
N GLU A 51 3.70 -5.34 9.19
CA GLU A 51 4.36 -5.76 10.42
C GLU A 51 4.46 -4.57 11.38
N LYS A 52 4.15 -4.80 12.66
CA LYS A 52 4.44 -3.82 13.71
C LYS A 52 5.84 -4.05 14.24
N VAL A 53 6.68 -3.04 14.11
CA VAL A 53 8.05 -3.02 14.64
C VAL A 53 8.13 -1.93 15.68
N ASN A 54 8.16 -2.32 16.96
CA ASN A 54 8.06 -1.41 18.11
C ASN A 54 6.80 -0.54 18.03
N ASP A 55 6.98 0.79 17.98
CA ASP A 55 5.91 1.80 17.89
C ASP A 55 5.60 2.22 16.44
N SER A 56 6.14 1.50 15.45
CA SER A 56 5.98 1.83 14.02
C SER A 56 5.33 0.69 13.26
N LEU A 57 4.62 1.04 12.19
CA LEU A 57 4.07 0.10 11.23
C LEU A 57 4.95 0.06 9.99
N ASN A 58 5.47 -1.12 9.68
CA ASN A 58 6.19 -1.38 8.44
C ASN A 58 5.23 -2.01 7.43
N ILE A 59 5.07 -1.38 6.27
CA ILE A 59 4.26 -1.91 5.16
C ILE A 59 5.19 -2.13 3.97
N VAL A 60 5.28 -3.38 3.53
CA VAL A 60 6.07 -3.79 2.36
C VAL A 60 5.11 -4.16 1.23
N LEU A 61 5.31 -3.54 0.08
CA LEU A 61 4.53 -3.77 -1.14
C LEU A 61 5.49 -4.33 -2.21
N ASP A 62 5.30 -5.60 -2.57
CA ASP A 62 6.02 -6.24 -3.67
C ASP A 62 5.03 -6.55 -4.79
N VAL A 63 5.32 -6.03 -5.99
CA VAL A 63 4.43 -6.09 -7.13
C VAL A 63 5.21 -6.57 -8.33
N GLY A 64 4.81 -7.71 -8.87
CA GLY A 64 5.35 -8.29 -10.08
C GLY A 64 4.34 -8.20 -11.21
N VAL A 65 4.76 -7.74 -12.38
CA VAL A 65 3.94 -7.76 -13.60
C VAL A 65 4.63 -8.64 -14.65
N ARG A 66 3.87 -9.55 -15.25
CA ARG A 66 4.31 -10.40 -16.35
C ARG A 66 3.46 -10.11 -17.59
N GLY A 67 4.10 -9.55 -18.60
CA GLY A 67 3.48 -9.30 -19.90
C GLY A 67 4.39 -9.72 -21.05
N GLY A 68 3.78 -10.01 -22.20
CA GLY A 68 4.47 -10.49 -23.40
C GLY A 68 5.26 -9.43 -24.18
N PHE A 69 5.13 -8.14 -23.82
CA PHE A 69 5.66 -7.01 -24.60
C PHE A 69 6.64 -6.15 -23.79
N LYS A 70 7.61 -6.78 -23.12
CA LYS A 70 8.58 -6.08 -22.24
C LYS A 70 9.41 -5.00 -22.96
N ASP A 71 9.61 -5.13 -24.26
CA ASP A 71 10.39 -4.16 -25.05
C ASP A 71 9.57 -2.93 -25.47
N MET A 72 8.24 -2.97 -25.32
CA MET A 72 7.32 -1.91 -25.73
C MET A 72 6.61 -1.23 -24.56
N VAL A 73 6.58 -1.88 -23.41
CA VAL A 73 5.85 -1.41 -22.22
C VAL A 73 6.82 -1.37 -21.05
N ASP A 74 6.99 -0.18 -20.47
CA ASP A 74 7.70 -0.04 -19.21
C ASP A 74 6.78 -0.43 -18.05
N TYR A 75 6.72 -1.73 -17.75
CA TYR A 75 5.92 -2.24 -16.63
C TYR A 75 6.37 -1.68 -15.28
N ASN A 76 7.62 -1.23 -15.13
CA ASN A 76 8.08 -0.65 -13.87
C ASN A 76 7.38 0.68 -13.60
N GLU A 77 7.12 1.49 -14.63
CA GLU A 77 6.37 2.74 -14.48
C GLU A 77 4.96 2.49 -13.95
N TYR A 78 4.28 1.45 -14.43
CA TYR A 78 2.95 1.07 -13.94
C TYR A 78 2.99 0.54 -12.51
N ILE A 79 3.99 -0.27 -12.17
CA ILE A 79 4.20 -0.76 -10.81
C ILE A 79 4.42 0.40 -9.86
N GLU A 80 5.32 1.34 -10.19
CA GLU A 80 5.59 2.51 -9.37
C GLU A 80 4.33 3.35 -9.18
N LYS A 81 3.56 3.62 -10.23
CA LYS A 81 2.30 4.36 -10.15
C LYS A 81 1.26 3.64 -9.30
N ALA A 82 1.13 2.32 -9.42
CA ALA A 82 0.21 1.53 -8.60
C ALA A 82 0.56 1.59 -7.12
N ILE A 83 1.86 1.47 -6.78
CA ILE A 83 2.36 1.59 -5.41
C ILE A 83 2.09 2.99 -4.85
N GLN A 84 2.36 4.06 -5.62
CA GLN A 84 2.07 5.43 -5.19
C GLN A 84 0.57 5.66 -4.98
N TYR A 85 -0.27 5.09 -5.86
CA TYR A 85 -1.71 5.17 -5.74
C TYR A 85 -2.18 4.53 -4.44
N ALA A 86 -1.82 3.27 -4.18
CA ALA A 86 -2.19 2.58 -2.95
C ALA A 86 -1.65 3.26 -1.68
N ARG A 87 -0.42 3.77 -1.72
CA ARG A 87 0.17 4.53 -0.63
C ARG A 87 -0.68 5.72 -0.20
N LYS A 88 -1.24 6.47 -1.16
CA LYS A 88 -2.10 7.63 -0.83
C LYS A 88 -3.30 7.22 0.03
N PHE A 89 -3.98 6.12 -0.33
CA PHE A 89 -5.13 5.61 0.43
C PHE A 89 -4.72 5.05 1.78
N LEU A 90 -3.58 4.35 1.87
CA LEU A 90 -3.05 3.89 3.15
C LEU A 90 -2.76 5.06 4.09
N GLU A 91 -2.12 6.12 3.58
CA GLU A 91 -1.83 7.32 4.37
C GLU A 91 -3.11 8.04 4.83
N GLU A 92 -4.14 8.12 3.98
CA GLU A 92 -5.46 8.68 4.34
C GLU A 92 -6.13 7.84 5.43
N LYS A 93 -6.17 6.52 5.26
CA LYS A 93 -6.75 5.57 6.22
C LYS A 93 -6.02 5.62 7.57
N LEU A 94 -4.69 5.66 7.55
CA LEU A 94 -3.86 5.79 8.76
C LEU A 94 -4.09 7.13 9.49
N LYS A 95 -4.41 8.21 8.77
CA LYS A 95 -4.76 9.50 9.38
C LYS A 95 -6.06 9.43 10.16
N GLU A 96 -7.05 8.67 9.72
CA GLU A 96 -8.32 8.48 10.44
C GLU A 96 -8.06 7.94 11.86
N TYR A 97 -7.24 6.89 11.97
CA TYR A 97 -6.85 6.33 13.28
C TYR A 97 -6.05 7.30 14.15
N SER A 98 -5.22 8.16 13.54
CA SER A 98 -4.48 9.18 14.30
C SER A 98 -5.37 10.36 14.75
N SER A 99 -6.46 10.63 14.03
CA SER A 99 -7.36 11.75 14.28
C SER A 99 -8.41 11.41 15.35
N GLU A 100 -8.88 10.15 15.39
CA GLU A 100 -9.76 9.65 16.44
C GLU A 100 -9.14 9.75 17.85
N GLU A 101 -7.80 9.67 17.97
CA GLU A 101 -7.09 9.85 19.25
C GLU A 101 -7.25 11.26 19.84
N SER A 102 -7.49 12.27 18.99
CA SER A 102 -7.64 13.66 19.43
C SER A 102 -9.05 14.00 19.91
N ALA A 103 -10.08 13.26 19.48
CA ALA A 103 -11.46 13.49 19.89
C ALA A 103 -11.79 12.86 21.26
N ASP A 104 -11.19 11.71 21.56
CA ASP A 104 -11.43 10.93 22.80
C ASP A 104 -10.78 11.55 24.06
N ARG A 105 -10.00 12.64 23.90
CA ARG A 105 -9.38 13.39 25.01
C ARG A 105 -10.16 14.63 25.45
N THR A 106 -11.32 14.87 24.85
CA THR A 106 -12.17 16.06 25.11
C THR A 106 -13.55 15.74 25.69
N ALA A 107 -13.83 14.47 26.04
CA ALA A 107 -15.09 14.05 26.66
C ALA A 107 -14.97 13.86 28.18
#